data_AF-A0A173RJZ3-F1
#
_entry.id   AF-A0A173RJZ3-F1
#
_cell.length_a   1.000
_cell.length_b   1.000
_cell.length_c   1.000
_cell.angle_alpha   90.00
_cell.angle_beta   90.00
_cell.angle_gamma   90.00
#
_symmetry.space_group_name_H-M   'P 1'
#
loop_
_entity.id
_entity.type
_entity.pdbx_description
1 polymer ?
#
loop_
_entity_poly.entity_id
_entity_poly.type
_entity_poly.pdbx_seq_one_letter_code
_entity_poly.pdbx_strand_id
1 'polypeptide(L)'
;MTVFKYTFLNAGFTILMMGLSYLLTRFIAVLNGRPFKLTYLPLMKHEDFIFVSVIIVTFITHFLVIKKMTHRFKESSEFLLGLLVLLLILSLIITFTFPGASYLTVCPAFLIAICAFIKTLLNGNWYSSYLLFIPIPFIIILFIPTIYLFNAALTLGGLVANMLLIMIAFISILSSLSAID
;
A
#
# COMPACT_ATOMS: atom_id res chain seq x y z
N MET A 1 -7.57 4.31 -21.90
CA MET A 1 -6.48 5.26 -21.49
C MET A 1 -6.52 5.59 -20.00
N THR A 2 -7.63 5.29 -19.32
CA THR A 2 -7.90 5.52 -17.90
C THR A 2 -7.26 4.48 -16.95
N VAL A 3 -7.15 3.22 -17.35
CA VAL A 3 -6.44 2.17 -16.55
C VAL A 3 -4.99 2.59 -16.25
N PHE A 4 -4.23 2.98 -17.27
CA PHE A 4 -2.85 3.46 -17.10
C PHE A 4 -2.77 4.71 -16.22
N LYS A 5 -3.75 5.64 -16.32
CA LYS A 5 -3.82 6.82 -15.45
C LYS A 5 -3.85 6.40 -13.98
N TYR A 6 -4.66 5.41 -13.61
CA TYR A 6 -4.74 4.94 -12.22
C TYR A 6 -3.50 4.17 -11.78
N THR A 7 -2.90 3.36 -12.65
CA THR A 7 -1.61 2.70 -12.40
C THR A 7 -0.50 3.73 -12.13
N PHE A 8 -0.35 4.73 -13.00
CA PHE A 8 0.66 5.79 -12.85
C PHE A 8 0.41 6.70 -11.65
N LEU A 9 -0.86 7.03 -11.36
CA LEU A 9 -1.21 7.83 -10.19
C LEU A 9 -0.75 7.15 -8.89
N ASN A 10 -1.05 5.85 -8.74
CA ASN A 10 -0.70 5.09 -7.54
C ASN A 10 0.81 4.80 -7.46
N ALA A 11 1.46 4.51 -8.59
CA ALA A 11 2.91 4.38 -8.64
C ALA A 11 3.61 5.70 -8.26
N GLY A 12 3.18 6.82 -8.85
CA GLY A 12 3.72 8.14 -8.57
C GLY A 12 3.51 8.57 -7.12
N PHE A 13 2.33 8.29 -6.56
CA PHE A 13 2.05 8.56 -5.14
C PHE A 13 2.94 7.71 -4.21
N THR A 14 3.15 6.44 -4.54
CA THR A 14 4.05 5.55 -3.80
C THR A 14 5.48 6.10 -3.80
N ILE A 15 6.01 6.47 -4.97
CA ILE A 15 7.35 7.04 -5.11
C ILE A 15 7.47 8.36 -4.33
N LEU A 16 6.45 9.22 -4.40
CA LEU A 16 6.42 10.48 -3.66
C LEU A 16 6.49 10.23 -2.15
N MET A 17 5.70 9.29 -1.63
CA MET A 17 5.69 8.97 -0.19
C MET A 17 6.99 8.34 0.29
N MET A 18 7.61 7.49 -0.53
CA MET A 18 8.97 6.97 -0.27
C MET A 18 9.99 8.11 -0.21
N GLY A 19 9.92 9.07 -1.15
CA GLY A 19 10.80 10.24 -1.17
C GLY A 19 10.60 11.16 0.04
N LEU A 20 9.36 11.46 0.42
CA LEU A 20 9.05 12.24 1.63
C LEU A 20 9.55 11.54 2.90
N SER A 21 9.45 10.22 2.95
CA SER A 21 9.93 9.44 4.10
C SER A 21 11.44 9.44 4.21
N TYR A 22 12.15 9.41 3.08
CA TYR A 22 13.59 9.62 3.04
C TYR A 22 13.98 11.01 3.56
N LEU A 23 13.28 12.06 3.11
CA LEU A 23 13.54 13.43 3.57
C LEU A 23 13.23 13.59 5.06
N LEU A 24 12.11 13.03 5.53
CA LEU A 24 11.71 13.08 6.93
C LEU A 24 12.75 12.40 7.83
N THR A 25 13.16 11.17 7.49
CA THR A 25 14.16 10.44 8.27
C THR A 25 15.51 11.15 8.28
N ARG A 26 15.90 11.78 7.17
CA ARG A 26 17.12 12.59 7.10
C ARG A 26 17.03 13.87 7.93
N PHE A 27 15.89 14.56 7.90
CA PHE A 27 15.64 15.75 8.72
C PHE A 27 15.68 15.41 10.21
N ILE A 28 15.04 14.31 10.62
CA ILE A 28 15.05 13.84 12.01
C ILE A 28 16.47 13.45 12.45
N ALA A 29 17.27 12.84 11.58
CA ALA A 29 18.67 12.52 11.89
C ALA A 29 19.49 13.79 12.18
N VAL A 30 19.33 14.84 11.37
CA VAL A 30 20.00 16.14 11.57
C VAL A 30 19.56 16.79 12.90
N LEU A 31 18.26 16.82 13.20
CA LEU A 31 17.74 17.40 14.44
C LEU A 31 18.28 16.71 15.70
N ASN A 32 18.51 15.40 15.63
CA ASN A 32 19.04 14.62 16.74
C ASN A 32 20.58 14.56 16.77
N GLY A 33 21.27 15.28 15.87
CA GLY A 33 22.74 15.31 15.80
C GLY A 33 23.36 13.96 15.43
N ARG A 34 22.62 13.08 14.74
CA ARG A 34 23.08 11.72 14.41
C ARG A 34 23.40 11.59 12.91
N PRO A 35 24.45 10.83 12.55
CA PRO A 35 24.70 10.53 11.15
C PRO A 35 23.55 9.68 10.60
N PHE A 36 23.10 9.99 9.38
CA PHE A 36 22.08 9.21 8.70
C PHE A 36 22.63 7.84 8.30
N LYS A 37 22.42 6.84 9.16
CA LYS A 37 22.70 5.43 8.89
C LYS A 37 21.61 4.57 9.53
N LEU A 38 21.25 3.49 8.85
CA LEU A 38 20.23 2.52 9.27
C LEU A 38 20.42 2.03 10.72
N THR A 39 21.66 1.93 11.19
CA THR A 39 22.01 1.44 12.53
C THR A 39 21.93 2.47 13.66
N TYR A 40 21.89 3.78 13.37
CA TYR A 40 21.88 4.84 14.40
C TYR A 40 20.53 5.51 14.63
N LEU A 41 19.61 5.32 13.68
CA LEU A 41 18.21 5.74 13.74
C LEU A 41 17.29 4.92 14.68
N PRO A 42 17.57 3.65 15.07
CA PRO A 42 16.75 2.85 16.01
C PRO A 42 16.61 3.37 17.44
N LEU A 43 17.32 4.44 17.77
CA LEU A 43 17.53 4.91 19.14
C LEU A 43 16.90 6.30 19.32
N MET A 44 15.98 6.68 18.43
CA MET A 44 15.32 7.98 18.47
C MET A 44 14.12 7.94 19.42
N LYS A 45 13.98 8.99 20.23
CA LYS A 45 12.83 9.12 21.13
C LYS A 45 11.55 9.28 20.31
N HIS A 46 10.51 8.55 20.71
CA HIS A 46 9.17 8.60 20.10
C HIS A 46 9.08 8.12 18.65
N GLU A 47 9.97 7.22 18.22
CA GLU A 47 9.93 6.68 16.85
C GLU A 47 8.59 6.03 16.49
N ASP A 48 7.98 5.30 17.41
CA ASP A 48 6.68 4.64 17.20
C ASP A 48 5.58 5.64 16.87
N PHE A 49 5.55 6.78 17.59
CA PHE A 49 4.56 7.82 17.36
C PHE A 49 4.74 8.46 15.99
N ILE A 50 6.00 8.75 15.61
CA ILE A 50 6.32 9.29 14.29
C ILE A 50 5.89 8.30 13.21
N PHE A 51 6.25 7.03 13.36
CA PHE A 51 5.92 5.99 12.39
C PHE A 51 4.41 5.85 12.18
N VAL A 52 3.64 5.72 13.27
CA VAL A 52 2.17 5.60 13.21
C VAL A 52 1.54 6.86 12.63
N SER A 53 2.03 8.05 13.00
CA SER A 53 1.52 9.32 12.45
C SER A 53 1.71 9.40 10.93
N VAL A 54 2.86 8.98 10.42
CA VAL A 54 3.15 8.94 8.98
C VAL A 54 2.21 7.98 8.27
N ILE A 55 2.00 6.77 8.81
CA ILE A 55 1.06 5.79 8.25
C ILE A 55 -0.35 6.39 8.11
N ILE A 56 -0.86 7.01 9.19
CA ILE A 56 -2.21 7.57 9.23
C ILE A 56 -2.35 8.72 8.23
N VAL A 57 -1.39 9.66 8.21
CA VAL A 57 -1.40 10.79 7.28
C VAL A 57 -1.31 10.32 5.83
N THR A 58 -0.47 9.34 5.55
CA THR A 58 -0.37 8.74 4.22
C THR A 58 -1.67 8.06 3.81
N PHE A 59 -2.32 7.31 4.70
CA PHE A 59 -3.61 6.69 4.40
C PHE A 59 -4.68 7.74 4.04
N ILE A 60 -4.83 8.77 4.89
CA ILE A 60 -5.83 9.82 4.70
C ILE A 60 -5.58 10.56 3.38
N THR A 61 -4.34 10.99 3.15
CA THR A 61 -3.98 11.72 1.92
C THR A 61 -4.18 10.85 0.69
N HIS A 62 -3.79 9.58 0.74
CA HIS A 62 -3.99 8.64 -0.35
C HIS A 62 -5.47 8.44 -0.67
N PHE A 63 -6.29 8.17 0.35
CA PHE A 63 -7.74 8.03 0.21
C PHE A 63 -8.39 9.27 -0.41
N LEU A 64 -8.02 10.47 0.05
CA LEU A 64 -8.55 11.73 -0.49
C LEU A 64 -8.16 11.94 -1.96
N VAL A 65 -6.91 11.65 -2.33
CA VAL A 65 -6.43 11.75 -3.71
C VAL A 65 -7.20 10.79 -4.61
N ILE A 66 -7.32 9.51 -4.23
CA ILE A 66 -8.07 8.52 -5.01
C ILE A 66 -9.53 8.93 -5.14
N LYS A 67 -10.20 9.29 -4.03
CA LYS A 67 -11.60 9.71 -4.04
C LYS A 67 -11.84 10.88 -4.99
N LYS A 68 -10.91 11.83 -5.06
CA LYS A 68 -10.98 12.98 -5.98
C LYS A 68 -10.73 12.56 -7.43
N MET A 69 -9.73 11.71 -7.69
CA MET A 69 -9.30 11.33 -9.03
C MET A 69 -10.25 10.34 -9.73
N THR A 70 -10.96 9.51 -8.96
CA THR A 70 -11.95 8.53 -9.48
C THR A 70 -13.38 9.09 -9.47
N HIS A 71 -13.56 10.42 -9.39
CA HIS A 71 -14.88 11.08 -9.34
C HIS A 71 -15.85 10.45 -8.32
N ARG A 72 -15.39 10.17 -7.09
CA ARG A 72 -16.12 9.41 -6.06
C ARG A 72 -16.45 7.97 -6.46
N PHE A 73 -15.48 7.25 -7.02
CA PHE A 73 -15.55 5.83 -7.39
C PHE A 73 -16.53 5.48 -8.51
N LYS A 74 -16.95 6.45 -9.34
CA LYS A 74 -17.80 6.17 -10.51
C LYS A 74 -17.13 5.30 -11.58
N GLU A 75 -15.81 5.30 -11.62
CA GLU A 75 -14.98 4.50 -12.55
C GLU A 75 -14.34 3.30 -11.82
N SER A 76 -15.13 2.57 -11.02
CA SER A 76 -14.63 1.52 -10.12
C SER A 76 -13.94 0.36 -10.83
N SER A 77 -14.46 -0.09 -11.98
CA SER A 77 -13.89 -1.22 -12.73
C SER A 77 -12.53 -0.90 -13.38
N GLU A 78 -12.39 0.29 -13.97
CA GLU A 78 -11.13 0.75 -14.57
C GLU A 78 -10.07 1.03 -13.50
N PHE A 79 -10.50 1.56 -12.35
CA PHE A 79 -9.66 1.74 -11.18
C PHE A 79 -9.16 0.40 -10.63
N LEU A 80 -10.07 -0.58 -10.45
CA LEU A 80 -9.73 -1.95 -10.01
C LEU A 80 -8.68 -2.59 -10.93
N LEU A 81 -8.92 -2.57 -12.25
CA LEU A 81 -7.98 -3.09 -13.24
C LEU A 81 -6.63 -2.38 -13.18
N GLY A 82 -6.63 -1.05 -13.04
CA GLY A 82 -5.39 -0.27 -12.92
C GLY A 82 -4.56 -0.64 -11.70
N LEU A 83 -5.20 -0.95 -10.58
CA LEU A 83 -4.53 -1.40 -9.35
C LEU A 83 -4.04 -2.85 -9.45
N LEU A 84 -4.80 -3.76 -10.07
CA LEU A 84 -4.37 -5.14 -10.30
C LEU A 84 -3.14 -5.19 -11.21
N VAL A 85 -3.13 -4.38 -12.28
CA VAL A 85 -1.96 -4.23 -13.16
C VAL A 85 -0.76 -3.69 -12.37
N LEU A 86 -0.96 -2.71 -11.50
CA LEU A 86 0.11 -2.17 -10.66
C LEU A 86 0.70 -3.24 -9.73
N LEU A 87 -0.15 -4.02 -9.05
CA LEU A 87 0.29 -5.10 -8.16
C LEU A 87 1.09 -6.17 -8.91
N LEU A 88 0.71 -6.48 -10.16
CA LEU A 88 1.42 -7.44 -11.02
C LEU A 88 2.77 -6.88 -11.48
N ILE A 89 2.84 -5.62 -11.92
CA ILE A 89 4.12 -4.97 -12.25
C ILE A 89 5.05 -5.00 -11.03
N LEU A 90 4.50 -4.67 -9.86
CA LEU A 90 5.26 -4.65 -8.63
C LEU A 90 5.67 -6.06 -8.18
N SER A 91 4.85 -7.09 -8.44
CA SER A 91 5.25 -8.48 -8.17
C SER A 91 6.45 -8.91 -8.99
N LEU A 92 6.51 -8.52 -10.27
CA LEU A 92 7.67 -8.79 -11.12
C LEU A 92 8.92 -8.11 -10.57
N ILE A 93 8.84 -6.82 -10.25
CA ILE A 93 9.96 -6.06 -9.68
C ILE A 93 10.43 -6.67 -8.35
N ILE A 94 9.50 -6.99 -7.44
CA ILE A 94 9.82 -7.58 -6.13
C ILE A 94 10.42 -8.98 -6.30
N THR A 95 9.98 -9.78 -7.26
CA THR A 95 10.54 -11.12 -7.51
C THR A 95 12.04 -11.06 -7.81
N PHE A 96 12.49 -10.07 -8.58
CA PHE A 96 13.90 -9.91 -8.92
C PHE A 96 14.72 -9.22 -7.82
N THR A 97 14.09 -8.32 -7.04
CA THR A 97 14.80 -7.53 -6.02
C THR A 97 14.83 -8.19 -4.65
N PHE A 98 13.77 -8.91 -4.28
CA PHE A 98 13.59 -9.57 -2.99
C PHE A 98 13.08 -11.00 -3.20
N PRO A 99 13.99 -12.00 -3.24
CA PRO A 99 13.62 -13.39 -3.43
C PRO A 99 12.59 -13.82 -2.39
N GLY A 100 11.44 -14.31 -2.85
CA GLY A 100 10.38 -14.79 -1.97
C GLY A 100 9.52 -13.70 -1.31
N ALA A 101 9.68 -12.41 -1.61
CA ALA A 101 8.78 -11.36 -1.08
C ALA A 101 7.59 -11.03 -2.01
N SER A 102 7.57 -11.60 -3.21
CA SER A 102 6.54 -11.32 -4.22
C SER A 102 5.14 -11.77 -3.79
N TYR A 103 5.01 -12.68 -2.82
CA TYR A 103 3.70 -13.05 -2.24
C TYR A 103 2.95 -11.84 -1.66
N LEU A 104 3.67 -10.81 -1.21
CA LEU A 104 3.07 -9.60 -0.65
C LEU A 104 2.21 -8.85 -1.66
N THR A 105 2.50 -8.96 -2.96
CA THR A 105 1.67 -8.35 -4.00
C THR A 105 0.79 -9.38 -4.72
N VAL A 106 1.30 -10.59 -4.94
CA VAL A 106 0.59 -11.66 -5.67
C VAL A 106 -0.62 -12.15 -4.87
N CYS A 107 -0.48 -12.43 -3.57
CA CYS A 107 -1.58 -12.98 -2.77
C CYS A 107 -2.76 -12.00 -2.70
N PRO A 108 -2.57 -10.70 -2.38
CA PRO A 108 -3.67 -9.74 -2.46
C PRO A 108 -4.28 -9.65 -3.86
N ALA A 109 -3.46 -9.50 -4.90
CA ALA A 109 -3.95 -9.34 -6.28
C ALA A 109 -4.81 -10.54 -6.72
N PHE A 110 -4.34 -11.76 -6.45
CA PHE A 110 -5.05 -12.99 -6.79
C PHE A 110 -6.37 -13.11 -6.03
N LEU A 111 -6.36 -12.83 -4.73
CA LEU A 111 -7.53 -12.97 -3.87
C LEU A 111 -8.60 -11.91 -4.22
N ILE A 112 -8.20 -10.68 -4.52
CA ILE A 112 -9.09 -9.62 -5.05
C ILE A 112 -9.65 -10.03 -6.41
N ALA A 113 -8.82 -10.55 -7.32
CA ALA A 113 -9.26 -10.96 -8.65
C ALA A 113 -10.29 -12.09 -8.60
N ILE A 114 -10.06 -13.11 -7.75
CA ILE A 114 -11.04 -14.19 -7.53
C ILE A 114 -12.34 -13.63 -6.97
N CYS A 115 -12.27 -12.80 -5.94
CA CYS A 115 -13.47 -12.24 -5.32
C CYS A 115 -14.28 -11.39 -6.30
N ALA A 116 -13.60 -10.58 -7.12
CA ALA A 116 -14.22 -9.79 -8.18
C ALA A 116 -14.83 -10.68 -9.27
N PHE A 117 -14.14 -11.75 -9.68
CA PHE A 117 -14.65 -12.70 -10.67
C PHE A 117 -15.89 -13.44 -10.17
N ILE A 118 -15.85 -13.97 -8.93
CA ILE A 118 -17.00 -14.62 -8.30
C ILE A 118 -18.19 -13.65 -8.22
N LYS A 119 -17.96 -12.38 -7.81
CA LYS A 119 -19.02 -11.37 -7.82
C LYS A 119 -19.67 -11.21 -9.19
N THR A 120 -18.87 -11.13 -10.27
CA THR A 120 -19.43 -11.00 -11.63
C THR A 120 -20.26 -12.21 -12.07
N LEU A 121 -19.92 -13.43 -11.61
CA LEU A 121 -20.70 -14.65 -11.89
C LEU A 121 -22.02 -14.71 -11.12
N LEU A 122 -22.04 -14.20 -9.88
CA LEU A 122 -23.21 -14.16 -9.01
C LEU A 122 -24.18 -13.00 -9.30
N ASN A 123 -24.01 -12.32 -10.44
CA ASN A 123 -24.78 -11.17 -10.92
C ASN A 123 -26.26 -11.21 -10.47
N GLY A 124 -26.65 -10.28 -9.59
CA GLY A 124 -28.06 -10.07 -9.20
C GLY A 124 -28.37 -10.13 -7.69
N ASN A 125 -27.47 -10.64 -6.84
CA ASN A 125 -27.69 -10.63 -5.39
C ASN A 125 -26.90 -9.53 -4.68
N TRP A 126 -27.58 -8.69 -3.90
CA TRP A 126 -26.97 -7.66 -3.04
C TRP A 126 -25.90 -8.21 -2.09
N TYR A 127 -26.04 -9.48 -1.69
CA TYR A 127 -25.03 -10.16 -0.87
C TYR A 127 -23.66 -10.35 -1.56
N SER A 128 -23.61 -10.34 -2.88
CA SER A 128 -22.36 -10.56 -3.64
C SER A 128 -21.31 -9.46 -3.42
N SER A 129 -21.74 -8.24 -3.09
CA SER A 129 -20.84 -7.13 -2.77
C SER A 129 -20.10 -7.34 -1.44
N TYR A 130 -20.65 -8.12 -0.51
CA TYR A 130 -19.94 -8.42 0.75
C TYR A 130 -18.74 -9.35 0.56
N LEU A 131 -18.70 -10.10 -0.54
CA LEU A 131 -17.60 -11.01 -0.86
C LEU A 131 -16.26 -10.26 -1.03
N LEU A 132 -16.33 -8.97 -1.38
CA LEU A 132 -15.17 -8.09 -1.53
C LEU A 132 -14.71 -7.44 -0.23
N PHE A 133 -15.36 -7.72 0.92
CA PHE A 133 -14.75 -7.43 2.22
C PHE A 133 -13.82 -8.54 2.68
N ILE A 134 -13.95 -9.77 2.16
CA ILE A 134 -13.11 -10.91 2.54
C ILE A 134 -11.62 -10.64 2.32
N PRO A 135 -11.15 -10.00 1.23
CA PRO A 135 -9.72 -9.76 1.04
C PRO A 135 -9.07 -8.87 2.09
N ILE A 136 -9.83 -7.93 2.66
CA ILE A 136 -9.32 -6.90 3.56
C ILE A 136 -8.65 -7.48 4.82
N PRO A 137 -9.29 -8.34 5.63
CA PRO A 137 -8.64 -8.93 6.80
C PRO A 137 -7.43 -9.78 6.44
N PHE A 138 -7.45 -10.51 5.31
CA PHE A 138 -6.28 -11.28 4.86
C PHE A 138 -5.09 -10.37 4.51
N ILE A 139 -5.34 -9.25 3.83
CA ILE A 139 -4.31 -8.25 3.53
C ILE A 139 -3.75 -7.67 4.84
N ILE A 140 -4.62 -7.33 5.80
CA ILE A 140 -4.20 -6.79 7.09
C ILE A 140 -3.33 -7.79 7.86
N ILE A 141 -3.74 -9.05 7.96
CA ILE A 141 -2.99 -10.12 8.62
C ILE A 141 -1.64 -10.35 7.93
N LEU A 142 -1.57 -10.20 6.61
CA LEU A 142 -0.32 -10.34 5.86
C LEU A 142 0.64 -9.17 6.11
N PHE A 143 0.15 -7.93 6.02
CA PHE A 143 1.00 -6.75 6.01
C PHE A 143 1.39 -6.22 7.40
N ILE A 144 0.51 -6.31 8.41
CA ILE A 144 0.82 -5.80 9.75
C ILE A 144 2.09 -6.46 10.32
N PRO A 145 2.21 -7.80 10.35
CA PRO A 145 3.41 -8.45 10.87
C PRO A 145 4.66 -8.12 10.05
N THR A 146 4.55 -8.07 8.71
CA THR A 146 5.68 -7.73 7.84
C THR A 146 6.18 -6.31 8.10
N ILE A 147 5.28 -5.33 8.16
CA ILE A 147 5.64 -3.94 8.46
C ILE A 147 6.26 -3.83 9.86
N TYR A 148 5.70 -4.53 10.85
CA TYR A 148 6.25 -4.55 12.20
C TYR A 148 7.66 -5.16 12.23
N LEU A 149 7.89 -6.28 11.55
CA LEU A 149 9.21 -6.93 11.48
C LEU A 149 10.25 -6.03 10.77
N PHE A 150 9.87 -5.38 9.67
CA PHE A 150 10.76 -4.42 9.01
C PHE A 150 11.03 -3.20 9.89
N ASN A 151 10.03 -2.69 10.62
CA ASN A 151 10.24 -1.62 11.59
C ASN A 151 11.11 -2.07 12.77
N ALA A 152 10.95 -3.28 13.29
CA ALA A 152 11.82 -3.79 14.35
C ALA A 152 13.27 -3.98 13.86
N ALA A 153 13.46 -4.37 12.59
CA ALA A 153 14.78 -4.61 12.02
C ALA A 153 15.52 -3.33 11.61
N LEU A 154 14.80 -2.34 11.07
CA LEU A 154 15.40 -1.15 10.44
C LEU A 154 14.94 0.17 11.07
N THR A 155 13.94 0.13 11.95
CA THR A 155 13.34 1.28 12.67
C THR A 155 13.00 2.46 11.75
N LEU A 156 13.13 3.70 12.24
CA LEU A 156 13.05 4.89 11.41
C LEU A 156 14.03 4.88 10.22
N GLY A 157 15.17 4.19 10.33
CA GLY A 157 16.09 4.04 9.20
C GLY A 157 15.48 3.32 8.01
N GLY A 158 14.51 2.44 8.25
CA GLY A 158 13.76 1.68 7.25
C GLY A 158 12.47 2.33 6.78
N LEU A 159 12.15 3.57 7.19
CA LEU A 159 10.86 4.20 6.87
C LEU A 159 10.54 4.18 5.37
N VAL A 160 11.54 4.35 4.52
CA VAL A 160 11.37 4.30 3.05
C VAL A 160 10.87 2.94 2.58
N ALA A 161 11.46 1.85 3.07
CA ALA A 161 11.06 0.49 2.74
C ALA A 161 9.69 0.15 3.36
N ASN A 162 9.46 0.58 4.60
CA ASN A 162 8.16 0.44 5.24
C ASN A 162 7.06 1.16 4.45
N MET A 163 7.31 2.37 3.95
CA MET A 163 6.32 3.08 3.15
C MET A 163 5.99 2.37 1.85
N LEU A 164 6.95 1.71 1.20
CA LEU A 164 6.64 0.88 0.04
C LEU A 164 5.63 -0.21 0.43
N LEU A 165 5.89 -0.95 1.51
CA LEU A 165 4.99 -2.01 1.99
C LEU A 165 3.61 -1.49 2.40
N ILE A 166 3.56 -0.38 3.13
CA ILE A 166 2.33 0.29 3.55
C ILE A 166 1.50 0.71 2.32
N MET A 167 2.15 1.28 1.31
CA MET A 167 1.46 1.68 0.07
C MET A 167 0.89 0.50 -0.69
N ILE A 168 1.59 -0.64 -0.74
CA ILE A 168 1.07 -1.87 -1.34
C ILE A 168 -0.19 -2.32 -0.59
N ALA A 169 -0.14 -2.35 0.75
CA ALA A 169 -1.29 -2.71 1.57
C ALA A 169 -2.49 -1.79 1.30
N PHE A 170 -2.26 -0.48 1.25
CA PHE A 170 -3.31 0.51 0.98
C PHE A 170 -3.91 0.36 -0.42
N ILE A 171 -3.08 0.13 -1.43
CA ILE A 171 -3.52 -0.15 -2.79
C ILE A 171 -4.42 -1.39 -2.81
N SER A 172 -4.01 -2.47 -2.14
CA SER A 172 -4.80 -3.70 -2.07
C SER A 172 -6.11 -3.55 -1.29
N ILE A 173 -6.14 -2.76 -0.22
CA ILE A 173 -7.38 -2.50 0.53
C ILE A 173 -8.33 -1.64 -0.31
N LEU A 174 -7.82 -0.58 -0.95
CA LEU A 174 -8.64 0.33 -1.75
C LEU A 174 -9.18 -0.32 -3.03
N SER A 175 -8.44 -1.23 -3.67
CA SER A 175 -8.97 -2.01 -4.78
C SER A 175 -10.15 -2.87 -4.33
N SER A 176 -10.01 -3.57 -3.20
CA SER A 176 -11.09 -4.36 -2.61
C SER A 176 -12.33 -3.51 -2.31
N LEU A 177 -12.14 -2.34 -1.69
CA LEU A 177 -13.22 -1.41 -1.36
C LEU A 177 -13.89 -0.80 -2.59
N SER A 178 -13.12 -0.44 -3.62
CA SER A 178 -13.65 0.17 -4.83
C SER A 178 -14.55 -0.76 -5.62
N ALA A 179 -14.38 -2.08 -5.45
CA ALA A 179 -15.16 -3.06 -6.18
C ALA A 179 -16.52 -3.36 -5.53
N ILE A 180 -16.85 -2.75 -4.38
CA ILE A 180 -18.03 -3.09 -3.54
C ILE A 180 -19.37 -2.63 -4.14
N ASP A 181 -19.39 -1.91 -5.26
CA ASP A 181 -20.61 -1.37 -5.91
C ASP A 181 -21.79 -2.36 -6.08
#